data_AF-A0A8T7EA99-F1
#
_entry.id   AF-A0A8T7EA99-F1
#
_cell.length_a   1.000
_cell.length_b   1.000
_cell.length_c   1.000
_cell.angle_alpha   90.00
_cell.angle_beta   90.00
_cell.angle_gamma   90.00
#
_symmetry.space_group_name_H-M   'P 1'
#
loop_
_entity.id
_entity.type
_entity.pdbx_description
1 polymer ?
#
loop_
_entity_poly.entity_id
_entity_poly.type
_entity_poly.pdbx_seq_one_letter_code
_entity_poly.pdbx_strand_id
1 'polypeptide(L)'
;MNQSPNGKDGLFCIFCQHTNQWHATHCQHCGAPLVTQDPQLETERKRQEIIWGSNTYKAQYDKTLNSLPDGSLALFISSNAEPLIFPIVRNLILGRDAANTGEQMVDISQLSPLGHSVSRRHAVILPAAGGFTCSDLGSTNGTWLNQQMLEPGKIYHLQSGDQIRLGLLTVVVCFKAAHTAVRRLTILLKGRNTLENHPHLLRPPYLLMQLSPFLQAVNELQEIIALSQGQPPRDIYLFEIQEKPNGIAINLEINPQTLHLLQQCLAPWRDQYTEFTIQDRKHPVTLLEQAIEGLAGDMMAALSPTRTASANLRQRLEAALTILAVSPLEIARTQL
;
A
#
# COMPACT_ATOMS: atom_id res chain seq x y z
N MET A 1 9.61 13.49 -48.48
CA MET A 1 8.39 14.01 -47.82
C MET A 1 7.92 12.95 -46.85
N ASN A 2 8.24 13.07 -45.56
CA ASN A 2 7.80 12.11 -44.53
C ASN A 2 6.78 12.79 -43.63
N GLN A 3 5.54 12.29 -43.68
CA GLN A 3 4.43 12.72 -42.85
C GLN A 3 4.40 11.94 -41.52
N SER A 4 3.69 12.51 -40.53
CA SER A 4 3.49 11.97 -39.18
C SER A 4 2.81 10.59 -39.21
N PRO A 5 3.26 9.58 -38.42
CA PRO A 5 2.74 8.21 -38.54
C PRO A 5 1.32 7.99 -38.01
N ASN A 6 0.73 8.90 -37.23
CA ASN A 6 -0.62 8.74 -36.67
C ASN A 6 -1.24 10.12 -36.39
N GLY A 7 -2.16 10.56 -37.25
CA GLY A 7 -2.77 11.90 -37.17
C GLY A 7 -3.32 12.26 -35.78
N LYS A 8 -2.87 13.43 -35.27
CA LYS A 8 -3.12 14.05 -33.94
C LYS A 8 -2.27 13.40 -32.83
N ASP A 9 -1.36 14.07 -32.12
CA ASP A 9 -1.38 15.39 -31.48
C ASP A 9 0.04 16.00 -31.38
N GLY A 10 0.15 17.31 -31.14
CA GLY A 10 1.43 17.99 -30.96
C GLY A 10 2.18 17.61 -29.67
N LEU A 11 3.47 17.94 -29.56
CA LEU A 11 4.29 17.73 -28.37
C LEU A 11 3.84 18.66 -27.23
N PHE A 12 3.25 18.08 -26.19
CA PHE A 12 2.79 18.84 -25.03
C PHE A 12 3.96 19.34 -24.18
N CYS A 13 4.00 20.65 -23.93
CA CYS A 13 4.99 21.28 -23.07
C CYS A 13 4.61 21.13 -21.61
N ILE A 14 5.32 20.29 -20.88
CA ILE A 14 5.03 20.01 -19.47
C ILE A 14 5.22 21.22 -18.54
N PHE A 15 5.85 22.30 -19.01
CA PHE A 15 6.10 23.53 -18.25
C PHE A 15 4.99 24.58 -18.35
N CYS A 16 4.34 24.73 -19.51
CA CYS A 16 3.27 25.72 -19.70
C CYS A 16 2.02 25.15 -20.37
N GLN A 17 1.97 23.83 -20.54
CA GLN A 17 0.86 23.07 -21.12
C GLN A 17 0.51 23.45 -22.57
N HIS A 18 1.42 24.17 -23.24
CA HIS A 18 1.26 24.49 -24.64
C HIS A 18 1.54 23.27 -25.52
N THR A 19 0.64 22.97 -26.46
CA THR A 19 0.83 21.93 -27.46
C THR A 19 1.70 22.44 -28.60
N ASN A 20 2.89 21.87 -28.76
CA ASN A 20 3.89 22.26 -29.76
C ASN A 20 3.82 21.34 -30.99
N GLN A 21 4.53 21.70 -32.05
CA GLN A 21 4.73 20.77 -33.16
C GLN A 21 5.52 19.54 -32.71
N TRP A 22 5.23 18.38 -33.30
CA TRP A 22 5.82 17.09 -32.91
C TRP A 22 7.35 16.98 -33.12
N HIS A 23 7.95 17.95 -33.80
CA HIS A 23 9.39 18.07 -34.04
C HIS A 23 10.02 19.28 -33.32
N ALA A 24 9.31 19.90 -32.39
CA ALA A 24 9.84 21.02 -31.62
C ALA A 24 10.82 20.50 -30.55
N THR A 25 12.02 21.09 -30.47
CA THR A 25 13.01 20.80 -29.41
C THR A 25 12.86 21.70 -28.20
N HIS A 26 12.20 22.84 -28.37
CA HIS A 26 11.85 23.80 -27.32
C HIS A 26 10.40 24.23 -27.46
N CYS A 27 9.78 24.50 -26.33
CA CYS A 27 8.40 24.93 -26.19
C CYS A 27 8.26 26.34 -26.76
N GLN A 28 7.43 26.50 -27.79
CA GLN A 28 7.26 27.76 -28.52
C GLN A 28 6.63 28.87 -27.66
N HIS A 29 5.96 28.50 -26.55
CA HIS A 29 5.32 29.44 -25.65
C HIS A 29 6.24 29.87 -24.49
N CYS A 30 6.92 28.94 -23.79
CA CYS A 30 7.72 29.28 -22.61
C CYS A 30 9.23 29.07 -22.76
N GLY A 31 9.68 28.60 -23.93
CA GLY A 31 11.10 28.37 -24.22
C GLY A 31 11.69 27.11 -23.57
N ALA A 32 10.93 26.37 -22.76
CA ALA A 32 11.45 25.18 -22.09
C ALA A 32 11.75 24.02 -23.06
N PRO A 33 12.81 23.24 -22.86
CA PRO A 33 13.14 22.10 -23.72
C PRO A 33 12.04 21.04 -23.68
N LEU A 34 11.71 20.45 -24.84
CA LEU A 34 10.71 19.39 -24.97
C LEU A 34 11.38 18.02 -24.86
N VAL A 35 10.95 17.24 -23.85
CA VAL A 35 11.64 16.08 -23.25
C VAL A 35 11.90 14.91 -24.22
N THR A 36 11.26 14.86 -25.38
CA THR A 36 11.24 13.67 -26.25
C THR A 36 12.36 13.59 -27.29
N GLN A 37 13.21 14.61 -27.45
CA GLN A 37 14.20 14.67 -28.54
C GLN A 37 15.60 15.14 -28.14
N ASP A 38 16.04 14.89 -26.91
CA ASP A 38 17.43 15.12 -26.52
C ASP A 38 18.26 13.83 -26.70
N PRO A 39 19.21 13.80 -27.67
CA PRO A 39 20.07 12.64 -27.93
C PRO A 39 20.89 12.19 -26.72
N GLN A 40 21.19 13.09 -25.78
CA GLN A 40 21.88 12.75 -24.55
C GLN A 40 21.03 11.86 -23.65
N LEU A 41 19.69 12.05 -23.66
CA LEU A 41 18.76 11.25 -22.87
C LEU A 41 18.59 9.84 -23.44
N GLU A 42 18.52 9.72 -24.76
CA GLU A 42 18.45 8.42 -25.44
C GLU A 42 19.73 7.60 -25.22
N THR A 43 20.88 8.28 -25.21
CA THR A 43 22.18 7.65 -24.97
C THR A 43 22.32 7.19 -23.52
N GLU A 44 21.94 8.03 -22.56
CA GLU A 44 22.00 7.68 -21.14
C GLU A 44 20.97 6.58 -20.79
N ARG A 45 19.78 6.59 -21.41
CA ARG A 45 18.79 5.51 -21.23
C ARG A 45 19.37 4.16 -21.68
N LYS A 46 19.94 4.10 -22.89
CA LYS A 46 20.58 2.87 -23.41
C LYS A 46 21.73 2.40 -22.52
N ARG A 47 22.52 3.34 -22.00
CA ARG A 47 23.62 3.03 -21.08
C ARG A 47 23.10 2.37 -19.79
N GLN A 48 22.04 2.92 -19.21
CA GLN A 48 21.46 2.36 -17.99
C GLN A 48 20.76 1.00 -18.23
N GLU A 49 20.07 0.83 -19.37
CA GLU A 49 19.51 -0.46 -19.79
C GLU A 49 20.58 -1.56 -19.89
N ILE A 50 21.77 -1.23 -20.42
CA ILE A 50 22.90 -2.18 -20.47
C ILE A 50 23.39 -2.56 -19.06
N ILE A 51 23.46 -1.60 -18.14
CA ILE A 51 23.92 -1.83 -16.76
C ILE A 51 22.98 -2.80 -16.04
N TRP A 52 21.66 -2.56 -16.07
CA TRP A 52 20.70 -3.46 -15.41
C TRP A 52 20.49 -4.78 -16.15
N GLY A 53 20.87 -4.86 -17.43
CA GLY A 53 20.92 -6.11 -18.18
C GLY A 53 22.15 -6.98 -17.89
N SER A 54 23.10 -6.51 -17.08
CA SER A 54 24.36 -7.21 -16.82
C SER A 54 24.22 -8.39 -15.84
N ASN A 55 25.02 -9.44 -16.03
CA ASN A 55 25.07 -10.59 -15.11
C ASN A 55 25.52 -10.18 -13.69
N THR A 56 26.41 -9.20 -13.58
CA THR A 56 26.89 -8.67 -12.29
C THR A 56 25.75 -8.02 -11.52
N TYR A 57 24.94 -7.19 -12.19
CA TYR A 57 23.76 -6.58 -11.59
C TYR A 57 22.77 -7.66 -11.12
N LYS A 58 22.48 -8.65 -11.97
CA LYS A 58 21.55 -9.73 -11.63
C LYS A 58 22.00 -10.51 -10.38
N ALA A 59 23.27 -10.87 -10.29
CA ALA A 59 23.81 -11.57 -9.12
C ALA A 59 23.73 -10.73 -7.84
N GLN A 60 23.98 -9.42 -7.94
CA GLN A 60 23.86 -8.51 -6.80
C GLN A 60 22.40 -8.34 -6.38
N TYR A 61 21.48 -8.19 -7.35
CA TYR A 61 20.05 -8.10 -7.11
C TYR A 61 19.53 -9.34 -6.37
N ASP A 62 19.86 -10.53 -6.84
CA ASP A 62 19.43 -11.80 -6.22
C ASP A 62 20.00 -11.96 -4.80
N LYS A 63 21.27 -11.57 -4.60
CA LYS A 63 21.89 -11.55 -3.26
C LYS A 63 21.14 -10.60 -2.33
N THR A 64 20.89 -9.37 -2.76
CA THR A 64 20.18 -8.35 -1.98
C THR A 64 18.76 -8.81 -1.65
N LEU A 65 18.01 -9.33 -2.63
CA LEU A 65 16.64 -9.80 -2.45
C LEU A 65 16.55 -10.89 -1.36
N ASN A 66 17.50 -11.82 -1.34
CA ASN A 66 17.53 -12.90 -0.35
C ASN A 66 17.85 -12.39 1.07
N SER A 67 18.77 -11.43 1.19
CA SER A 67 19.19 -10.88 2.49
C SER A 67 18.34 -9.72 3.02
N LEU A 68 17.44 -9.15 2.20
CA LEU A 68 16.71 -7.95 2.58
C LEU A 68 15.76 -8.22 3.77
N PRO A 69 15.72 -7.36 4.80
CA PRO A 69 14.73 -7.49 5.88
C PRO A 69 13.31 -7.29 5.34
N ASP A 70 12.33 -7.94 5.99
CA ASP A 70 10.91 -7.74 5.65
C ASP A 70 10.50 -6.27 5.89
N GLY A 71 9.64 -5.74 5.01
CA GLY A 71 9.21 -4.33 5.07
C GLY A 71 10.30 -3.32 4.71
N SER A 72 11.46 -3.78 4.22
CA SER A 72 12.50 -2.91 3.69
C SER A 72 12.45 -2.81 2.17
N LEU A 73 12.91 -1.67 1.65
CA LEU A 73 13.08 -1.39 0.24
C LEU A 73 14.56 -1.12 -0.03
N ALA A 74 15.12 -1.82 -1.01
CA ALA A 74 16.42 -1.52 -1.58
C ALA A 74 16.25 -0.71 -2.88
N LEU A 75 17.03 0.35 -3.03
CA LEU A 75 17.10 1.18 -4.23
C LEU A 75 18.45 0.98 -4.91
N PHE A 76 18.42 0.44 -6.13
CA PHE A 76 19.58 0.32 -7.00
C PHE A 76 19.67 1.54 -7.89
N ILE A 77 20.75 2.30 -7.75
CA ILE A 77 21.03 3.49 -8.55
C ILE A 77 22.24 3.16 -9.42
N SER A 78 22.17 3.41 -10.73
CA SER A 78 23.20 3.02 -11.70
C SER A 78 24.60 3.59 -11.40
N SER A 79 24.69 4.71 -10.67
CA SER A 79 25.93 5.35 -10.24
C SER A 79 26.54 4.76 -8.96
N ASN A 80 25.85 3.86 -8.27
CA ASN A 80 26.28 3.33 -6.97
C ASN A 80 26.70 1.86 -7.07
N ALA A 81 27.76 1.51 -6.33
CA ALA A 81 28.25 0.13 -6.26
C ALA A 81 27.37 -0.78 -5.39
N GLU A 82 26.72 -0.23 -4.36
CA GLU A 82 25.84 -0.97 -3.45
C GLU A 82 24.45 -0.31 -3.40
N PRO A 83 23.37 -1.09 -3.25
CA PRO A 83 22.03 -0.54 -3.13
C PRO A 83 21.83 0.17 -1.78
N LEU A 84 20.98 1.18 -1.78
CA LEU A 84 20.57 1.86 -0.56
C LEU A 84 19.38 1.14 0.04
N ILE A 85 19.47 0.74 1.31
CA ILE A 85 18.42 -0.04 1.99
C ILE A 85 17.71 0.83 3.01
N PHE A 86 16.38 0.83 2.94
CA PHE A 86 15.51 1.63 3.80
C PHE A 86 14.44 0.75 4.44
N PRO A 87 14.31 0.69 5.77
CA PRO A 87 13.05 0.26 6.38
C PRO A 87 12.00 1.33 6.09
N ILE A 88 10.87 0.97 5.50
CA ILE A 88 9.80 1.93 5.19
C ILE A 88 8.66 1.72 6.17
N VAL A 89 8.55 2.63 7.14
CA VAL A 89 7.50 2.59 8.17
C VAL A 89 6.25 3.37 7.74
N ARG A 90 6.41 4.47 7.00
CA ARG A 90 5.29 5.34 6.58
C ARG A 90 5.35 5.71 5.12
N ASN A 91 6.41 6.41 4.71
CA ASN A 91 6.64 6.80 3.33
C ASN A 91 8.14 7.00 3.13
N LEU A 92 8.58 6.91 1.87
CA LEU A 92 9.93 7.27 1.45
C LEU A 92 9.82 8.27 0.30
N ILE A 93 10.35 9.46 0.48
CA ILE A 93 10.36 10.48 -0.57
C ILE A 93 11.65 10.39 -1.37
N LEU A 94 11.52 10.43 -2.69
CA LEU A 94 12.65 10.53 -3.61
C LEU A 94 12.71 11.96 -4.14
N GLY A 95 13.85 12.64 -3.97
CA GLY A 95 13.98 14.03 -4.40
C GLY A 95 15.36 14.62 -4.15
N ARG A 96 15.53 15.94 -4.31
CA ARG A 96 16.82 16.65 -4.23
C ARG A 96 16.99 17.53 -2.97
N ASP A 97 15.98 17.66 -2.13
CA ASP A 97 16.00 18.64 -1.04
C ASP A 97 15.37 18.07 0.22
N ALA A 98 16.23 17.45 1.04
CA ALA A 98 15.88 16.91 2.35
C ALA A 98 15.73 18.04 3.38
N ALA A 99 14.80 18.96 3.15
CA ALA A 99 14.41 19.90 4.20
C ALA A 99 13.82 19.13 5.39
N ASN A 100 14.07 19.60 6.62
CA ASN A 100 13.68 18.99 7.90
C ASN A 100 12.16 18.88 8.11
N THR A 101 11.46 18.07 7.32
CA THR A 101 10.00 17.82 7.45
C THR A 101 9.68 16.65 8.37
N GLY A 102 10.70 15.94 8.89
CA GLY A 102 10.52 14.73 9.70
C GLY A 102 10.10 13.49 8.90
N GLU A 103 10.01 13.61 7.58
CA GLU A 103 9.75 12.50 6.66
C GLU A 103 11.06 11.81 6.26
N GLN A 104 10.99 10.51 5.98
CA GLN A 104 12.12 9.76 5.48
C GLN A 104 12.32 10.09 4.00
N MET A 105 13.49 10.64 3.65
CA MET A 105 13.78 11.13 2.30
C MET A 105 15.15 10.68 1.81
N VAL A 106 15.22 10.33 0.53
CA VAL A 106 16.47 10.06 -0.20
C VAL A 106 16.82 11.29 -1.02
N ASP A 107 17.91 11.97 -0.65
CA ASP A 107 18.47 13.07 -1.44
C ASP A 107 19.30 12.52 -2.61
N ILE A 108 18.69 12.52 -3.78
CA ILE A 108 19.23 12.03 -5.04
C ILE A 108 20.40 12.87 -5.55
N SER A 109 20.50 14.16 -5.19
CA SER A 109 21.59 15.00 -5.71
C SER A 109 22.98 14.58 -5.26
N GLN A 110 23.05 13.87 -4.13
CA GLN A 110 24.30 13.34 -3.59
C GLN A 110 24.63 11.95 -4.16
N LEU A 111 23.68 11.32 -4.85
CA LEU A 111 23.75 9.93 -5.27
C LEU A 111 24.00 9.76 -6.77
N SER A 112 23.70 10.78 -7.58
CA SER A 112 23.94 10.73 -9.02
C SER A 112 24.16 12.12 -9.61
N PRO A 113 25.09 12.28 -10.58
CA PRO A 113 25.20 13.49 -11.38
C PRO A 113 23.90 13.87 -12.10
N LEU A 114 23.01 12.90 -12.34
CA LEU A 114 21.70 13.12 -12.96
C LEU A 114 20.65 13.70 -11.99
N GLY A 115 21.01 13.89 -10.72
CA GLY A 115 20.11 14.42 -9.70
C GLY A 115 19.58 15.84 -10.00
N HIS A 116 20.23 16.60 -10.89
CA HIS A 116 19.73 17.90 -11.36
C HIS A 116 18.39 17.79 -12.11
N SER A 117 18.10 16.62 -12.71
CA SER A 117 16.81 16.34 -13.35
C SER A 117 15.70 15.95 -12.37
N VAL A 118 16.05 15.74 -11.09
CA VAL A 118 15.12 15.32 -10.04
C VAL A 118 14.63 16.55 -9.27
N SER A 119 13.33 16.56 -9.01
CA SER A 119 12.65 17.64 -8.30
C SER A 119 12.95 17.55 -6.80
N ARG A 120 12.76 18.65 -6.08
CA ARG A 120 12.97 18.70 -4.62
C ARG A 120 12.21 17.59 -3.89
N ARG A 121 10.91 17.46 -4.18
CA ARG A 121 10.08 16.30 -3.85
C ARG A 121 9.54 15.79 -5.18
N HIS A 122 9.99 14.63 -5.63
CA HIS A 122 9.71 14.17 -6.98
C HIS A 122 8.66 13.06 -6.99
N ALA A 123 8.90 12.01 -6.20
CA ALA A 123 7.97 10.91 -6.04
C ALA A 123 7.94 10.45 -4.58
N VAL A 124 6.87 9.78 -4.20
CA VAL A 124 6.75 9.11 -2.91
C VAL A 124 6.54 7.62 -3.14
N ILE A 125 7.19 6.81 -2.30
CA ILE A 125 6.94 5.39 -2.16
C ILE A 125 6.22 5.16 -0.83
N LEU A 126 5.12 4.42 -0.89
CA LEU A 126 4.27 4.11 0.27
C LEU A 126 4.23 2.59 0.47
N PRO A 127 4.26 2.09 1.72
CA PRO A 127 3.92 0.71 1.99
C PRO A 127 2.50 0.44 1.53
N ALA A 128 2.28 -0.75 0.98
CA ALA A 128 0.98 -1.24 0.56
C ALA A 128 0.90 -2.73 0.85
N ALA A 129 -0.28 -3.33 0.75
CA ALA A 129 -0.37 -4.75 0.95
C ALA A 129 0.35 -5.50 -0.19
N GLY A 130 1.17 -6.49 0.19
CA GLY A 130 1.99 -7.24 -0.76
C GLY A 130 3.29 -6.56 -1.20
N GLY A 131 3.56 -5.31 -0.82
CA GLY A 131 4.78 -4.60 -1.23
C GLY A 131 4.72 -3.09 -1.04
N PHE A 132 4.91 -2.36 -2.14
CA PHE A 132 4.97 -0.90 -2.13
C PHE A 132 4.15 -0.32 -3.29
N THR A 133 3.79 0.95 -3.17
CA THR A 133 3.21 1.75 -4.24
C THR A 133 4.05 3.00 -4.47
N CYS A 134 3.94 3.60 -5.65
CA CYS A 134 4.60 4.84 -6.03
C CYS A 134 3.58 5.88 -6.51
N SER A 135 3.84 7.14 -6.23
CA SER A 135 3.09 8.27 -6.78
C SER A 135 4.02 9.44 -7.11
N ASP A 136 3.79 10.08 -8.25
CA ASP A 136 4.45 11.32 -8.63
C ASP A 136 3.87 12.51 -7.85
N LEU A 137 4.73 13.37 -7.30
CA LEU A 137 4.34 14.51 -6.46
C LEU A 137 4.19 15.83 -7.24
N GLY A 138 3.86 15.76 -8.54
CA GLY A 138 3.83 16.92 -9.42
C GLY A 138 5.23 17.34 -9.86
N SER A 139 6.06 16.36 -10.21
CA SER A 139 7.45 16.61 -10.55
C SER A 139 7.61 17.37 -11.88
N THR A 140 8.69 18.15 -11.98
CA THR A 140 8.95 19.00 -13.15
C THR A 140 9.23 18.20 -14.41
N ASN A 141 10.00 17.12 -14.27
CA ASN A 141 10.41 16.28 -15.39
C ASN A 141 9.61 14.98 -15.48
N GLY A 142 8.62 14.76 -14.62
CA GLY A 142 7.80 13.55 -14.60
C GLY A 142 8.47 12.33 -13.95
N THR A 143 7.63 11.43 -13.46
CA THR A 143 8.01 10.08 -13.02
C THR A 143 7.49 9.05 -14.02
N TRP A 144 8.30 8.04 -14.34
CA TRP A 144 7.88 6.86 -15.09
C TRP A 144 8.06 5.60 -14.25
N LEU A 145 7.09 4.70 -14.35
CA LEU A 145 7.20 3.33 -13.89
C LEU A 145 7.39 2.45 -15.12
N ASN A 146 8.56 1.83 -15.21
CA ASN A 146 9.03 1.14 -16.40
C ASN A 146 8.94 2.07 -17.63
N GLN A 147 8.07 1.75 -18.59
CA GLN A 147 7.88 2.55 -19.81
C GLN A 147 6.66 3.47 -19.75
N GLN A 148 5.91 3.45 -18.64
CA GLN A 148 4.66 4.21 -18.49
C GLN A 148 4.87 5.46 -17.63
N MET A 149 4.45 6.62 -18.15
CA MET A 149 4.45 7.86 -17.38
C MET A 149 3.34 7.83 -16.33
N LEU A 150 3.64 8.27 -15.11
CA LEU A 150 2.66 8.34 -14.03
C LEU A 150 1.88 9.64 -14.09
N GLU A 151 0.57 9.55 -13.91
CA GLU A 151 -0.28 10.71 -13.59
C GLU A 151 0.08 11.25 -12.18
N PRO A 152 0.36 12.56 -12.02
CA PRO A 152 0.64 13.14 -10.70
C PRO A 152 -0.48 12.89 -9.69
N GLY A 153 -0.10 12.53 -8.46
CA GLY A 153 -1.03 12.27 -7.35
C GLY A 153 -1.80 10.94 -7.40
N LYS A 154 -1.68 10.18 -8.50
CA LYS A 154 -2.27 8.83 -8.60
C LYS A 154 -1.31 7.76 -8.09
N ILE A 155 -1.86 6.70 -7.50
CA ILE A 155 -1.11 5.63 -6.85
C ILE A 155 -0.94 4.47 -7.85
N TYR A 156 0.28 3.94 -7.94
CA TYR A 156 0.64 2.81 -8.80
C TYR A 156 1.34 1.74 -7.97
N HIS A 157 0.92 0.47 -8.10
CA HIS A 157 1.58 -0.64 -7.41
C HIS A 157 2.95 -0.93 -8.01
N LEU A 158 3.93 -1.20 -7.15
CA LEU A 158 5.26 -1.63 -7.53
C LEU A 158 5.37 -3.15 -7.44
N GLN A 159 6.19 -3.70 -8.32
CA GLN A 159 6.76 -5.03 -8.22
C GLN A 159 8.25 -4.94 -7.94
N SER A 160 8.79 -5.96 -7.28
CA SER A 160 10.23 -6.06 -7.06
C SER A 160 10.92 -6.25 -8.42
N GLY A 161 11.86 -5.37 -8.73
CA GLY A 161 12.57 -5.31 -10.01
C GLY A 161 12.06 -4.21 -10.95
N ASP A 162 10.98 -3.51 -10.59
CA ASP A 162 10.48 -2.38 -11.37
C ASP A 162 11.49 -1.24 -11.45
N GLN A 163 11.48 -0.54 -12.58
CA GLN A 163 12.30 0.63 -12.82
C GLN A 163 11.46 1.89 -12.58
N ILE A 164 11.87 2.72 -11.64
CA ILE A 164 11.29 4.05 -11.41
C ILE A 164 12.25 5.07 -12.00
N ARG A 165 11.81 5.79 -13.03
CA ARG A 165 12.57 6.89 -13.62
C ARG A 165 12.06 8.23 -13.08
N LEU A 166 12.96 8.98 -12.43
CA LEU A 166 12.77 10.32 -11.92
C LEU A 166 13.49 11.30 -12.86
N GLY A 167 12.77 11.94 -13.77
CA GLY A 167 13.40 12.72 -14.84
C GLY A 167 14.34 11.84 -15.70
N LEU A 168 15.65 12.04 -15.54
CA LEU A 168 16.69 11.29 -16.28
C LEU A 168 17.34 10.17 -15.46
N LEU A 169 17.13 10.19 -14.14
CA LEU A 169 17.67 9.15 -13.28
C LEU A 169 16.70 7.99 -13.21
N THR A 170 17.19 6.79 -13.42
CA THR A 170 16.40 5.59 -13.16
C THR A 170 16.94 4.84 -11.96
N VAL A 171 16.02 4.35 -11.15
CA VAL A 171 16.27 3.57 -9.94
C VAL A 171 15.52 2.26 -10.09
N VAL A 172 16.17 1.14 -9.77
CA VAL A 172 15.47 -0.16 -9.70
C VAL A 172 15.11 -0.43 -8.25
N VAL A 173 13.84 -0.76 -8.02
CA VAL A 173 13.36 -1.14 -6.69
C VAL A 173 13.56 -2.63 -6.46
N CYS A 174 14.02 -3.00 -5.27
CA CYS A 174 14.13 -4.39 -4.84
C CYS A 174 13.52 -4.50 -3.45
N PHE A 175 12.53 -5.37 -3.32
CA PHE A 175 11.93 -5.70 -2.05
C PHE A 175 11.46 -7.15 -2.05
N LYS A 176 11.38 -7.76 -0.88
CA LYS A 176 10.63 -9.00 -0.75
C LYS A 176 9.18 -8.61 -0.95
N ALA A 177 8.61 -8.96 -2.11
CA ALA A 177 7.16 -9.00 -2.26
C ALA A 177 6.68 -9.76 -1.03
N ALA A 178 5.83 -9.12 -0.24
CA ALA A 178 5.46 -9.75 1.00
C ALA A 178 4.74 -11.05 0.64
N HIS A 179 5.40 -12.19 0.83
CA HIS A 179 4.81 -13.53 0.72
C HIS A 179 3.83 -13.80 1.87
N THR A 180 3.22 -12.76 2.40
CA THR A 180 2.03 -12.87 3.22
C THR A 180 0.92 -12.82 2.20
N ALA A 181 0.25 -13.94 1.97
CA ALA A 181 -0.93 -14.01 1.12
C ALA A 181 -1.98 -13.02 1.66
N VAL A 182 -1.86 -11.74 1.33
CA VAL A 182 -2.81 -10.73 1.78
C VAL A 182 -4.13 -11.15 1.16
N ARG A 183 -5.10 -11.38 2.03
CA ARG A 183 -6.42 -11.84 1.61
C ARG A 183 -7.40 -10.70 1.84
N ARG A 184 -8.39 -10.65 0.96
CA ARG A 184 -9.40 -9.62 0.97
C ARG A 184 -10.44 -9.96 2.02
N LEU A 185 -10.56 -9.09 3.02
CA LEU A 185 -11.70 -9.11 3.92
C LEU A 185 -12.74 -8.13 3.39
N THR A 186 -13.97 -8.60 3.16
CA THR A 186 -15.09 -7.71 2.87
C THR A 186 -15.90 -7.50 4.15
N ILE A 187 -16.04 -6.23 4.55
CA ILE A 187 -16.95 -5.80 5.61
C ILE A 187 -18.21 -5.23 4.98
N LEU A 188 -19.37 -5.63 5.47
CA LEU A 188 -20.66 -5.17 4.97
C LEU A 188 -21.32 -4.21 5.97
N LEU A 189 -21.67 -3.02 5.48
CA LEU A 189 -22.62 -2.12 6.14
C LEU A 189 -24.01 -2.47 5.61
N LYS A 190 -24.82 -3.19 6.40
CA LYS A 190 -26.14 -3.65 5.97
C LYS A 190 -27.21 -2.57 5.96
N GLY A 191 -28.05 -2.64 4.94
CA GLY A 191 -29.32 -1.92 4.77
C GLY A 191 -29.92 -2.31 3.43
N ARG A 192 -31.21 -2.65 3.35
CA ARG A 192 -31.85 -2.94 2.05
C ARG A 192 -31.84 -1.65 1.21
N ASN A 193 -31.31 -1.67 -0.01
CA ASN A 193 -31.17 -0.48 -0.89
C ASN A 193 -30.48 0.71 -0.17
N THR A 194 -29.27 0.46 0.33
CA THR A 194 -28.56 1.25 1.36
C THR A 194 -28.38 2.74 1.09
N LEU A 195 -28.04 3.15 -0.14
CA LEU A 195 -27.72 4.56 -0.42
C LEU A 195 -28.98 5.43 -0.60
N GLU A 196 -30.06 4.87 -1.13
CA GLU A 196 -31.36 5.55 -1.21
C GLU A 196 -32.09 5.58 0.13
N ASN A 197 -32.09 4.47 0.89
CA ASN A 197 -32.91 4.34 2.09
C ASN A 197 -32.20 4.66 3.41
N HIS A 198 -30.87 4.56 3.46
CA HIS A 198 -30.09 4.70 4.70
C HIS A 198 -28.82 5.55 4.55
N PRO A 199 -28.93 6.81 4.05
CA PRO A 199 -27.77 7.70 3.87
C PRO A 199 -27.05 8.04 5.19
N HIS A 200 -27.67 7.78 6.33
CA HIS A 200 -27.06 8.00 7.65
C HIS A 200 -25.87 7.07 7.94
N LEU A 201 -25.76 5.92 7.27
CA LEU A 201 -24.65 4.96 7.43
C LEU A 201 -23.31 5.50 6.91
N LEU A 202 -23.34 6.52 6.03
CA LEU A 202 -22.14 7.19 5.52
C LEU A 202 -21.90 8.56 6.15
N ARG A 203 -22.64 8.93 7.21
CA ARG A 203 -22.40 10.18 7.90
C ARG A 203 -21.14 10.09 8.77
N PRO A 204 -20.38 11.19 8.95
CA PRO A 204 -19.21 11.20 9.80
C PRO A 204 -19.44 10.59 11.20
N PRO A 205 -20.55 10.86 11.91
CA PRO A 205 -20.80 10.23 13.21
C PRO A 205 -20.93 8.71 13.15
N TYR A 206 -21.61 8.15 12.14
CA TYR A 206 -21.75 6.70 12.01
C TYR A 206 -20.40 6.05 11.70
N LEU A 207 -19.65 6.62 10.76
CA LEU A 207 -18.32 6.14 10.40
C LEU A 207 -17.37 6.18 11.62
N LEU A 208 -17.42 7.24 12.41
CA LEU A 208 -16.62 7.38 13.63
C LEU A 208 -17.05 6.43 14.75
N MET A 209 -18.34 6.15 14.90
CA MET A 209 -18.86 5.32 15.99
C MET A 209 -18.87 3.83 15.67
N GLN A 210 -18.99 3.45 14.40
CA GLN A 210 -19.17 2.05 14.01
C GLN A 210 -18.00 1.52 13.20
N LEU A 211 -17.57 2.25 12.17
CA LEU A 211 -16.49 1.79 11.28
C LEU A 211 -15.11 1.96 11.90
N SER A 212 -14.79 3.14 12.43
CA SER A 212 -13.46 3.42 12.99
C SER A 212 -13.07 2.45 14.12
N PRO A 213 -13.92 2.18 15.13
CA PRO A 213 -13.55 1.26 16.21
C PRO A 213 -13.37 -0.17 15.69
N PHE A 214 -14.20 -0.59 14.74
CA PHE A 214 -14.06 -1.90 14.10
C PHE A 214 -12.74 -2.04 13.37
N LEU A 215 -12.38 -1.06 12.53
CA LEU A 215 -11.11 -1.06 11.79
C LEU A 215 -9.91 -1.06 12.75
N GLN A 216 -9.97 -0.27 13.84
CA GLN A 216 -8.95 -0.28 14.88
C GLN A 216 -8.81 -1.65 15.54
N ALA A 217 -9.91 -2.33 15.85
CA ALA A 217 -9.88 -3.66 16.44
C ALA A 217 -9.34 -4.73 15.47
N VAL A 218 -9.63 -4.62 14.16
CA VAL A 218 -9.02 -5.49 13.13
C VAL A 218 -7.51 -5.24 13.03
N ASN A 219 -7.08 -3.98 13.07
CA ASN A 219 -5.66 -3.63 13.09
C ASN A 219 -4.96 -4.20 14.33
N GLU A 220 -5.58 -4.05 15.50
CA GLU A 220 -5.09 -4.56 16.78
C GLU A 220 -4.89 -6.09 16.73
N LEU A 221 -5.87 -6.84 16.17
CA LEU A 221 -5.72 -8.27 15.93
C LEU A 221 -4.51 -8.60 15.06
N GLN A 222 -4.31 -7.85 13.98
CA GLN A 222 -3.17 -8.06 13.09
C GLN A 222 -1.83 -7.78 13.80
N GLU A 223 -1.77 -6.75 14.65
CA GLU A 223 -0.59 -6.48 15.47
C GLU A 223 -0.29 -7.60 16.46
N ILE A 224 -1.31 -8.11 17.17
CA ILE A 224 -1.15 -9.20 18.14
C ILE A 224 -0.59 -10.45 17.45
N ILE A 225 -1.09 -10.78 16.26
CA ILE A 225 -0.63 -11.92 15.45
C ILE A 225 0.80 -11.72 14.98
N ALA A 226 1.14 -10.52 14.48
CA ALA A 226 2.51 -10.22 14.06
C ALA A 226 3.49 -10.35 15.24
N LEU A 227 3.15 -9.76 16.39
CA LEU A 227 3.97 -9.82 17.60
C LEU A 227 4.13 -11.24 18.14
N SER A 228 3.08 -12.06 18.11
CA SER A 228 3.16 -13.46 18.58
C SER A 228 4.09 -14.32 17.71
N GLN A 229 4.29 -13.94 16.46
CA GLN A 229 5.16 -14.62 15.48
C GLN A 229 6.54 -13.98 15.32
N GLY A 230 6.83 -12.90 16.05
CA GLY A 230 8.07 -12.14 15.88
C GLY A 230 8.17 -11.41 14.54
N GLN A 231 7.03 -11.15 13.89
CA GLN A 231 6.94 -10.36 12.66
C GLN A 231 6.67 -8.88 13.00
N PRO A 232 7.13 -7.93 12.16
CA PRO A 232 6.77 -6.53 12.34
C PRO A 232 5.26 -6.34 12.12
N PRO A 233 4.59 -5.49 12.93
CA PRO A 233 3.19 -5.16 12.72
C PRO A 233 3.01 -4.47 11.36
N ARG A 234 1.82 -4.66 10.78
CA ARG A 234 1.45 -4.04 9.51
C ARG A 234 0.11 -3.36 9.66
N ASP A 235 -0.05 -2.23 8.98
CA ASP A 235 -1.34 -1.55 8.89
C ASP A 235 -2.32 -2.35 8.03
N ILE A 236 -3.60 -2.14 8.26
CA ILE A 236 -4.68 -2.56 7.37
C ILE A 236 -4.89 -1.50 6.28
N TYR A 237 -5.11 -1.93 5.05
CA TYR A 237 -5.39 -1.02 3.94
C TYR A 237 -6.82 -1.20 3.47
N LEU A 238 -7.55 -0.09 3.37
CA LEU A 238 -8.81 -0.04 2.64
C LEU A 238 -8.47 0.17 1.17
N PHE A 239 -8.71 -0.85 0.35
CA PHE A 239 -8.35 -0.80 -1.08
C PHE A 239 -9.54 -0.46 -1.97
N GLU A 240 -10.76 -0.75 -1.52
CA GLU A 240 -11.98 -0.48 -2.30
C GLU A 240 -13.20 -0.31 -1.38
N ILE A 241 -14.07 0.62 -1.75
CA ILE A 241 -15.43 0.74 -1.20
C ILE A 241 -16.39 0.60 -2.39
N GLN A 242 -17.31 -0.35 -2.31
CA GLN A 242 -18.22 -0.68 -3.40
C GLN A 242 -19.66 -0.76 -2.92
N GLU A 243 -20.58 -0.13 -3.64
CA GLU A 243 -22.02 -0.34 -3.43
C GLU A 243 -22.41 -1.76 -3.90
N LYS A 244 -23.21 -2.45 -3.08
CA LYS A 244 -23.78 -3.77 -3.37
C LYS A 244 -25.29 -3.71 -3.17
N PRO A 245 -26.08 -4.65 -3.76
CA PRO A 245 -27.53 -4.67 -3.61
C PRO A 245 -28.05 -4.66 -2.16
N ASN A 246 -27.25 -5.17 -1.21
CA ASN A 246 -27.65 -5.35 0.19
C ASN A 246 -26.85 -4.48 1.18
N GLY A 247 -26.05 -3.53 0.70
CA GLY A 247 -25.15 -2.78 1.58
C GLY A 247 -24.02 -2.05 0.87
N ILE A 248 -23.10 -1.55 1.68
CA ILE A 248 -21.80 -1.06 1.21
C ILE A 248 -20.74 -2.07 1.62
N ALA A 249 -19.97 -2.53 0.65
CA ALA A 249 -18.82 -3.39 0.85
C ALA A 249 -17.57 -2.53 1.04
N ILE A 250 -16.91 -2.68 2.19
CA ILE A 250 -15.59 -2.12 2.46
C ILE A 250 -14.60 -3.26 2.37
N ASN A 251 -13.73 -3.22 1.37
CA ASN A 251 -12.76 -4.27 1.13
C ASN A 251 -11.41 -3.85 1.72
N LEU A 252 -10.92 -4.69 2.62
CA LEU A 252 -9.64 -4.51 3.30
C LEU A 252 -8.62 -5.54 2.84
N GLU A 253 -7.38 -5.12 2.85
CA GLU A 253 -6.22 -5.97 2.70
C GLU A 253 -5.62 -6.26 4.08
N ILE A 254 -5.66 -7.53 4.50
CA ILE A 254 -5.17 -7.99 5.80
C ILE A 254 -4.35 -9.28 5.67
N ASN A 255 -3.58 -9.60 6.72
CA ASN A 255 -2.81 -10.83 6.85
C ASN A 255 -3.73 -12.06 6.77
N PRO A 256 -3.32 -13.13 6.06
CA PRO A 256 -4.14 -14.33 5.87
C PRO A 256 -4.55 -15.04 7.17
N GLN A 257 -3.72 -15.02 8.21
CA GLN A 257 -4.06 -15.58 9.51
C GLN A 257 -5.07 -14.71 10.26
N THR A 258 -4.96 -13.38 10.15
CA THR A 258 -5.99 -12.46 10.67
C THR A 258 -7.32 -12.75 9.98
N LEU A 259 -7.32 -12.89 8.64
CA LEU A 259 -8.53 -13.26 7.91
C LEU A 259 -9.09 -14.61 8.37
N HIS A 260 -8.23 -15.63 8.52
CA HIS A 260 -8.64 -16.95 8.95
C HIS A 260 -9.32 -16.89 10.32
N LEU A 261 -8.72 -16.22 11.30
CA LEU A 261 -9.29 -16.06 12.63
C LEU A 261 -10.62 -15.27 12.61
N LEU A 262 -10.71 -14.21 11.82
CA LEU A 262 -11.95 -13.45 11.66
C LEU A 262 -13.08 -14.28 11.04
N GLN A 263 -12.77 -15.07 10.01
CA GLN A 263 -13.78 -15.84 9.25
C GLN A 263 -14.11 -17.20 9.89
N GLN A 264 -13.17 -17.84 10.55
CA GLN A 264 -13.32 -19.21 11.07
C GLN A 264 -13.56 -19.27 12.58
N CYS A 265 -13.16 -18.24 13.33
CA CYS A 265 -13.42 -18.17 14.78
C CYS A 265 -14.50 -17.14 15.08
N LEU A 266 -14.26 -15.87 14.74
CA LEU A 266 -15.16 -14.79 15.15
C LEU A 266 -16.51 -14.82 14.43
N ALA A 267 -16.54 -14.94 13.10
CA ALA A 267 -17.80 -14.91 12.36
C ALA A 267 -18.76 -16.06 12.74
N PRO A 268 -18.32 -17.32 12.92
CA PRO A 268 -19.18 -18.40 13.41
C PRO A 268 -19.63 -18.19 14.85
N TRP A 269 -18.72 -17.72 15.72
CA TRP A 269 -19.04 -17.40 17.10
C TRP A 269 -20.13 -16.31 17.20
N ARG A 270 -20.07 -15.28 16.35
CA ARG A 270 -21.06 -14.19 16.31
C ARG A 270 -22.45 -14.69 15.92
N ASP A 271 -22.55 -15.61 14.96
CA ASP A 271 -23.84 -16.21 14.57
C ASP A 271 -24.45 -16.96 15.77
N GLN A 272 -23.66 -17.83 16.41
CA GLN A 272 -24.09 -18.61 17.58
C GLN A 272 -24.50 -17.71 18.74
N TYR A 273 -23.70 -16.69 19.06
CA TYR A 273 -23.99 -15.77 20.15
C TYR A 273 -25.24 -14.93 19.88
N THR A 274 -25.46 -14.52 18.62
CA THR A 274 -26.65 -13.76 18.21
C THR A 274 -27.92 -14.62 18.34
N GLU A 275 -27.90 -15.87 17.86
CA GLU A 275 -29.01 -16.80 18.01
C GLU A 275 -29.35 -17.05 19.49
N PHE A 276 -28.33 -17.27 20.31
CA PHE A 276 -28.48 -17.47 21.75
C PHE A 276 -29.10 -16.25 22.44
N THR A 277 -28.62 -15.04 22.14
CA THR A 277 -29.13 -13.79 22.71
C THR A 277 -30.60 -13.53 22.34
N ILE A 278 -31.00 -13.86 21.11
CA ILE A 278 -32.39 -13.72 20.65
C ILE A 278 -33.32 -14.67 21.43
N GLN A 279 -32.84 -15.87 21.76
CA GLN A 279 -33.62 -16.88 22.47
C GLN A 279 -33.78 -16.56 23.98
N ASP A 280 -32.72 -16.10 24.65
CA ASP A 280 -32.70 -16.01 26.13
C ASP A 280 -33.13 -14.64 26.70
N ARG A 281 -33.50 -13.68 25.83
CA ARG A 281 -34.07 -12.33 26.13
C ARG A 281 -33.32 -11.41 27.11
N LYS A 282 -32.28 -11.84 27.85
CA LYS A 282 -31.36 -10.99 28.63
C LYS A 282 -30.01 -11.68 28.86
N HIS A 283 -28.92 -11.09 28.35
CA HIS A 283 -27.57 -11.43 28.80
C HIS A 283 -26.99 -10.34 29.73
N PRO A 284 -26.67 -10.65 31.00
CA PRO A 284 -25.79 -9.80 31.79
C PRO A 284 -24.41 -9.69 31.12
N VAL A 285 -23.80 -8.50 31.20
CA VAL A 285 -22.48 -8.15 30.64
C VAL A 285 -21.40 -9.19 31.01
N THR A 286 -21.50 -9.78 32.19
CA THR A 286 -20.57 -10.81 32.69
C THR A 286 -20.53 -12.10 31.85
N LEU A 287 -21.63 -12.47 31.18
CA LEU A 287 -21.64 -13.66 30.29
C LEU A 287 -20.97 -13.37 28.94
N LEU A 288 -21.04 -12.12 28.46
CA LEU A 288 -20.33 -11.69 27.26
C LEU A 288 -18.81 -11.70 27.52
N GLU A 289 -18.38 -11.18 28.66
CA GLU A 289 -16.96 -11.17 29.07
C GLU A 289 -16.39 -12.59 29.13
N GLN A 290 -17.09 -13.52 29.81
CA GLN A 290 -16.67 -14.94 29.87
C GLN A 290 -16.62 -15.62 28.50
N ALA A 291 -17.59 -15.32 27.62
CA ALA A 291 -17.60 -15.88 26.27
C ALA A 291 -16.47 -15.33 25.41
N ILE A 292 -16.11 -14.05 25.58
CA ILE A 292 -14.96 -13.42 24.92
C ILE A 292 -13.65 -14.00 25.45
N GLU A 293 -13.52 -14.21 26.76
CA GLU A 293 -12.33 -14.85 27.34
C GLU A 293 -12.10 -16.26 26.77
N GLY A 294 -13.18 -17.03 26.59
CA GLY A 294 -13.14 -18.35 25.93
C GLY A 294 -12.67 -18.26 24.48
N LEU A 295 -13.30 -17.38 23.69
CA LEU A 295 -12.94 -17.15 22.28
C LEU A 295 -11.48 -16.69 22.14
N ALA A 296 -11.02 -15.78 23.00
CA ALA A 296 -9.64 -15.32 23.05
C ALA A 296 -8.68 -16.49 23.33
N GLY A 297 -9.04 -17.36 24.28
CA GLY A 297 -8.28 -18.58 24.57
C GLY A 297 -8.12 -19.48 23.34
N ASP A 298 -9.21 -19.76 22.63
CA ASP A 298 -9.21 -20.61 21.44
C ASP A 298 -8.37 -20.00 20.29
N MET A 299 -8.51 -18.69 20.06
CA MET A 299 -7.73 -17.99 19.03
C MET A 299 -6.24 -17.97 19.36
N MET A 300 -5.86 -17.80 20.62
CA MET A 300 -4.45 -17.85 21.03
C MET A 300 -3.88 -19.26 20.92
N ALA A 301 -4.65 -20.29 21.26
CA ALA A 301 -4.25 -21.69 21.08
C ALA A 301 -4.00 -22.01 19.59
N ALA A 302 -4.84 -21.47 18.69
CA ALA A 302 -4.66 -21.61 17.25
C ALA A 302 -3.40 -20.89 16.72
N LEU A 303 -3.00 -19.76 17.33
CA LEU A 303 -1.84 -18.98 16.92
C LEU A 303 -0.50 -19.57 17.38
N SER A 304 -0.46 -20.29 18.50
CA SER A 304 0.77 -20.83 19.05
C SER A 304 0.50 -22.05 19.96
N PRO A 305 0.29 -23.25 19.37
CA PRO A 305 -0.03 -24.45 20.16
C PRO A 305 1.08 -24.87 21.14
N THR A 306 2.31 -24.34 20.99
CA THR A 306 3.49 -24.70 21.78
C THR A 306 4.03 -23.57 22.67
N ARG A 307 3.43 -22.37 22.65
CA ARG A 307 3.85 -21.22 23.47
C ARG A 307 2.65 -20.58 24.15
N THR A 308 2.76 -20.41 25.47
CA THR A 308 1.85 -19.53 26.20
C THR A 308 2.11 -18.09 25.79
N ALA A 309 1.08 -17.43 25.28
CA ALA A 309 1.18 -16.02 24.97
C ALA A 309 1.30 -15.17 26.23
N SER A 310 1.95 -14.01 26.12
CA SER A 310 2.07 -13.09 27.25
C SER A 310 0.68 -12.61 27.70
N ALA A 311 0.51 -12.41 29.00
CA ALA A 311 -0.74 -11.90 29.58
C ALA A 311 -1.18 -10.57 28.94
N ASN A 312 -0.22 -9.74 28.51
CA ASN A 312 -0.46 -8.49 27.80
C ASN A 312 -1.14 -8.72 26.44
N LEU A 313 -0.62 -9.64 25.61
CA LEU A 313 -1.22 -9.94 24.31
C LEU A 313 -2.64 -10.49 24.43
N ARG A 314 -2.89 -11.30 25.46
CA ARG A 314 -4.22 -11.83 25.75
C ARG A 314 -5.22 -10.73 26.11
N GLN A 315 -4.84 -9.81 26.99
CA GLN A 315 -5.70 -8.68 27.38
C GLN A 315 -6.03 -7.77 26.17
N ARG A 316 -5.03 -7.51 25.31
CA ARG A 316 -5.22 -6.75 24.07
C ARG A 316 -6.20 -7.46 23.12
N LEU A 317 -6.09 -8.79 23.02
CA LEU A 317 -6.99 -9.60 22.20
C LEU A 317 -8.44 -9.53 22.72
N GLU A 318 -8.65 -9.69 24.02
CA GLU A 318 -9.97 -9.61 24.65
C GLU A 318 -10.63 -8.23 24.41
N ALA A 319 -9.85 -7.15 24.51
CA ALA A 319 -10.33 -5.80 24.19
C ALA A 319 -10.73 -5.64 22.72
N ALA A 320 -9.92 -6.13 21.78
CA ALA A 320 -10.24 -6.10 20.35
C ALA A 320 -11.50 -6.93 20.03
N LEU A 321 -11.60 -8.14 20.59
CA LEU A 321 -12.75 -9.02 20.42
C LEU A 321 -14.03 -8.42 20.99
N THR A 322 -13.96 -7.69 22.10
CA THR A 322 -15.11 -6.99 22.67
C THR A 322 -15.75 -6.03 21.66
N ILE A 323 -14.93 -5.27 20.94
CA ILE A 323 -15.41 -4.34 19.90
C ILE A 323 -15.99 -5.10 18.70
N LEU A 324 -15.28 -6.13 18.23
CA LEU A 324 -15.65 -6.88 17.03
C LEU A 324 -16.90 -7.77 17.22
N ALA A 325 -17.09 -8.28 18.43
CA ALA A 325 -18.20 -9.15 18.81
C ALA A 325 -19.55 -8.42 18.76
N VAL A 326 -19.60 -7.19 19.28
CA VAL A 326 -20.84 -6.41 19.42
C VAL A 326 -21.07 -5.44 18.25
N SER A 327 -20.15 -5.38 17.29
CA SER A 327 -20.25 -4.47 16.15
C SER A 327 -21.45 -4.82 15.25
N PRO A 328 -22.21 -3.83 14.75
CA PRO A 328 -23.26 -4.07 13.76
C PRO A 328 -22.71 -4.40 12.36
N LEU A 329 -21.39 -4.31 12.15
CA LEU A 329 -20.76 -4.61 10.87
C LEU A 329 -20.57 -6.11 10.69
N GLU A 330 -20.82 -6.59 9.47
CA GLU A 330 -20.68 -8.02 9.15
C GLU A 330 -19.39 -8.31 8.40
N ILE A 331 -18.75 -9.41 8.79
CA ILE A 331 -17.59 -9.99 8.12
C ILE A 331 -18.12 -10.94 7.06
N ALA A 332 -17.95 -10.60 5.79
CA ALA A 332 -18.40 -11.48 4.71
C ALA A 332 -17.60 -12.79 4.74
N ARG A 333 -18.32 -13.91 4.73
CA ARG A 333 -17.74 -15.21 4.47
C ARG A 333 -17.46 -15.28 2.98
N THR A 334 -16.19 -15.34 2.59
CA THR A 334 -15.84 -15.68 1.20
C THR A 334 -16.44 -17.04 0.89
N GLN A 335 -17.33 -17.11 -0.10
CA GLN A 335 -17.58 -18.39 -0.79
C GLN A 335 -16.23 -18.79 -1.39
N LEU A 336 -15.72 -19.94 -0.95
CA LEU A 336 -14.48 -20.54 -1.47
C LEU A 336 -14.54 -20.72 -2.98
#